data_AF-A0A077XLP1-F1
#
_entry.id   AF-A0A077XLP1-F1
#
_cell.length_a   1.000
_cell.length_b   1.000
_cell.length_c   1.000
_cell.angle_alpha   90.00
_cell.angle_beta   90.00
_cell.angle_gamma   90.00
#
_symmetry.space_group_name_H-M   'P 1'
#
loop_
_entity.id
_entity.type
_entity.pdbx_description
1 polymer ?
#
loop_
_entity_poly.entity_id
_entity_poly.type
_entity_poly.pdbx_seq_one_letter_code
_entity_poly.pdbx_strand_id
1 'polypeptide(L)'
;MNIGIITYKKYEERVLMNWNFHMKELFRILLEDKDFVRFEIFDKSQNLLLSTYYPNVEQEGVHIKVVKVEKEQEIIGMTYDAYRTPSTIHRIKVRWNVDGARFRIKKKALEYAEEQNRKTALKIEQFIDRKNLI
;
A
#
# COMPACT_ATOMS: atom_id res chain seq x y z
N MET A 1 9.35 17.39 16.44
CA MET A 1 8.11 16.90 15.84
C MET A 1 8.22 17.04 14.34
N ASN A 2 8.15 15.90 13.66
CA ASN A 2 8.14 15.81 12.21
C ASN A 2 6.72 16.08 11.69
N ILE A 3 6.60 16.42 10.42
CA ILE A 3 5.32 16.68 9.76
C ILE A 3 5.13 15.65 8.66
N GLY A 4 3.99 14.97 8.65
CA GLY A 4 3.54 14.17 7.53
C GLY A 4 2.70 15.03 6.59
N ILE A 5 2.82 14.80 5.29
CA ILE A 5 1.98 15.41 4.26
C ILE A 5 1.34 14.29 3.46
N ILE A 6 0.02 14.23 3.48
CA ILE A 6 -0.77 13.34 2.63
C ILE A 6 -1.23 14.18 1.44
N THR A 7 -0.73 13.84 0.26
CA THR A 7 -1.11 14.50 -0.99
C THR A 7 -2.24 13.71 -1.65
N TYR A 8 -3.34 14.40 -1.91
CA TYR A 8 -4.44 13.91 -2.73
C TYR A 8 -4.42 14.62 -4.07
N LYS A 9 -5.22 14.16 -5.04
CA LYS A 9 -5.30 14.77 -6.39
C LYS A 9 -5.64 16.28 -6.38
N LYS A 10 -6.40 16.74 -5.39
CA LYS A 10 -6.96 18.10 -5.34
C LYS A 10 -6.42 18.97 -4.21
N TYR A 11 -5.85 18.37 -3.18
CA TYR A 11 -5.42 19.08 -1.98
C TYR A 11 -4.36 18.28 -1.23
N GLU A 12 -3.71 18.93 -0.28
CA GLU A 12 -2.73 18.33 0.62
C GLU A 12 -3.20 18.50 2.07
N GLU A 13 -2.96 17.47 2.87
CA GLU A 13 -3.28 17.45 4.29
C GLU A 13 -2.00 17.31 5.11
N ARG A 14 -1.81 18.22 6.07
CA ARG A 14 -0.67 18.19 6.99
C ARG A 14 -1.06 17.49 8.27
N VAL A 15 -0.31 16.47 8.64
CA VAL A 15 -0.52 15.66 9.82
C VAL A 15 0.69 15.73 10.74
N LEU A 16 0.45 15.83 12.04
CA LEU A 16 1.52 15.85 13.03
C LEU A 16 2.00 14.42 13.32
N MET A 17 3.30 14.17 13.18
CA MET A 17 3.89 12.87 13.49
C MET A 17 4.19 12.77 14.99
N ASN A 18 3.14 12.66 15.80
CA ASN A 18 3.22 12.49 17.26
C ASN A 18 2.41 11.28 17.72
N TRP A 19 2.31 11.08 19.03
CA TRP A 19 1.59 9.94 19.62
C TRP A 19 0.10 9.81 19.22
N ASN A 20 -0.54 10.89 18.77
CA ASN A 20 -1.92 10.85 18.25
C ASN A 20 -2.00 10.36 16.80
N PHE A 21 -0.87 10.09 16.15
CA PHE A 21 -0.86 9.68 14.76
C PHE A 21 -1.48 8.28 14.58
N HIS A 22 -2.60 8.22 13.84
CA HIS A 22 -3.33 6.98 13.62
C HIS A 22 -2.76 6.19 12.43
N MET A 23 -1.77 5.33 12.72
CA MET A 23 -1.17 4.43 11.72
C MET A 23 -2.19 3.60 10.93
N LYS A 24 -3.24 3.10 11.58
CA LYS A 24 -4.30 2.32 10.91
C LYS A 24 -5.05 3.14 9.86
N GLU A 25 -5.32 4.40 10.16
CA GLU A 25 -6.02 5.30 9.24
C GLU A 25 -5.12 5.66 8.05
N LEU A 26 -3.83 5.91 8.28
CA LEU A 26 -2.86 6.10 7.20
C LEU A 26 -2.89 4.89 6.25
N PHE A 27 -2.77 3.66 6.75
CA PHE A 27 -2.77 2.47 5.89
C PHE A 27 -4.08 2.29 5.12
N ARG A 28 -5.22 2.65 5.71
CA ARG A 28 -6.51 2.67 5.00
C ARG A 28 -6.47 3.64 3.81
N ILE A 29 -5.96 4.86 4.01
CA ILE A 29 -5.81 5.86 2.95
C ILE A 29 -4.88 5.32 1.86
N LEU A 30 -3.69 4.82 2.23
CA LEU A 30 -2.68 4.32 1.29
C LEU A 30 -3.17 3.13 0.43
N LEU A 31 -4.09 2.30 0.94
CA LEU A 31 -4.55 1.08 0.27
C LEU A 31 -5.88 1.21 -0.48
N GLU A 32 -6.76 2.09 -0.01
CA GLU A 32 -8.17 2.11 -0.40
C GLU A 32 -8.60 3.44 -1.03
N ASP A 33 -7.92 4.54 -0.72
CA ASP A 33 -8.27 5.85 -1.26
C ASP A 33 -7.80 5.99 -2.72
N LYS A 34 -8.74 6.34 -3.61
CA LYS A 34 -8.48 6.50 -5.05
C LYS A 34 -7.87 7.84 -5.39
N ASP A 35 -8.03 8.84 -4.52
CA ASP A 35 -7.53 10.19 -4.71
C ASP A 35 -6.19 10.40 -4.02
N PHE A 36 -5.73 9.42 -3.23
CA PHE A 36 -4.38 9.40 -2.70
C PHE A 36 -3.33 9.38 -3.82
N VAL A 37 -2.30 10.21 -3.67
CA VAL A 37 -1.18 10.33 -4.61
C VAL A 37 0.13 9.91 -3.94
N ARG A 38 0.47 10.54 -2.81
CA ARG A 38 1.70 10.23 -2.06
C ARG A 38 1.61 10.66 -0.60
N PHE A 39 2.42 10.02 0.22
CA PHE A 39 2.64 10.37 1.61
C PHE A 39 4.12 10.63 1.85
N GLU A 40 4.41 11.75 2.51
CA GLU A 40 5.77 12.24 2.73
C GLU A 40 5.94 12.68 4.18
N ILE A 41 7.13 12.47 4.75
CA ILE A 41 7.47 12.93 6.09
C ILE A 41 8.66 13.87 5.98
N PHE A 42 8.55 15.02 6.64
CA PHE A 42 9.58 16.04 6.68
C PHE A 42 10.04 16.29 8.12
N ASP A 43 11.32 16.64 8.26
CA ASP A 43 11.88 17.13 9.52
C ASP A 43 11.47 18.60 9.79
N LYS A 44 11.94 19.17 10.90
CA LYS A 44 11.69 20.57 11.26
C LYS A 44 12.30 21.59 10.28
N SER A 45 13.33 21.18 9.55
CA SER A 45 14.07 21.99 8.58
C SER A 45 13.54 21.81 7.15
N GLN A 46 12.42 21.09 6.99
CA GLN A 46 11.80 20.74 5.70
C GLN A 46 12.61 19.77 4.84
N ASN A 47 13.54 19.02 5.44
CA ASN A 47 14.23 17.94 4.74
C ASN A 47 13.30 16.72 4.64
N LEU A 48 13.27 16.09 3.47
CA LEU A 48 12.47 14.89 3.22
C LEU A 48 13.11 13.68 3.91
N LEU A 49 12.38 13.07 4.85
CA LEU A 49 12.83 11.90 5.59
C LEU A 49 12.31 10.59 4.97
N LEU A 50 11.07 10.59 4.48
CA LEU A 50 10.42 9.39 3.96
C LEU A 50 9.36 9.76 2.93
N SER A 51 9.26 8.98 1.85
CA SER A 51 8.25 9.18 0.80
C SER A 51 7.74 7.86 0.23
N THR A 52 6.44 7.81 -0.05
CA THR A 52 5.85 6.73 -0.87
C THR A 52 6.08 6.92 -2.37
N TYR A 53 6.65 8.06 -2.80
CA TYR A 53 6.83 8.42 -4.20
C TYR A 53 8.30 8.45 -4.58
N TYR A 54 8.72 7.49 -5.41
CA TYR A 54 10.13 7.23 -5.75
C TYR A 54 10.90 8.44 -6.34
N PRO A 55 10.34 9.25 -7.27
CA PRO A 55 11.08 10.36 -7.87
C PRO A 55 11.55 11.45 -6.88
N ASN A 56 10.90 11.58 -5.73
CA ASN A 56 11.29 12.56 -4.71
C ASN A 56 12.42 12.05 -3.80
N VAL A 57 12.80 10.78 -3.91
CA VAL A 57 13.75 10.10 -3.01
C VAL A 57 15.21 10.24 -3.46
N GLU A 58 15.45 10.68 -4.70
CA GLU A 58 16.81 10.89 -5.23
C GLU A 58 17.63 11.96 -4.45
N GLN A 59 16.99 12.67 -3.52
CA GLN A 59 17.58 13.80 -2.79
C GLN A 59 17.83 13.59 -1.29
N GLU A 60 17.58 12.41 -0.67
CA GLU A 60 18.05 11.97 0.70
C GLU A 60 17.01 11.19 1.54
N GLY A 61 15.78 10.94 1.05
CA GLY A 61 14.72 10.28 1.82
C GLY A 61 14.75 8.74 1.85
N VAL A 62 13.93 8.12 2.70
CA VAL A 62 13.64 6.68 2.66
C VAL A 62 12.41 6.41 1.79
N HIS A 63 12.56 5.61 0.73
CA HIS A 63 11.41 5.13 -0.02
C HIS A 63 10.66 4.03 0.75
N ILE A 64 9.34 4.17 0.86
CA ILE A 64 8.47 3.12 1.35
C ILE A 64 7.43 2.72 0.31
N LYS A 65 7.07 1.44 0.31
CA LYS A 65 6.02 0.89 -0.52
C LYS A 65 5.01 0.18 0.36
N VAL A 66 3.74 0.47 0.13
CA VAL A 66 2.63 -0.29 0.70
C VAL A 66 2.13 -1.22 -0.37
N VAL A 67 2.00 -2.51 -0.03
CA VAL A 67 1.69 -3.56 -0.98
C VAL A 67 0.22 -3.97 -0.85
N LYS A 68 -0.40 -4.23 -2.00
CA LYS A 68 -1.79 -4.69 -2.09
C LYS A 68 -1.83 -6.06 -2.74
N VAL A 69 -2.82 -6.85 -2.34
CA VAL A 69 -3.10 -8.14 -2.97
C VAL A 69 -3.96 -7.92 -4.20
N GLU A 70 -3.45 -8.28 -5.36
CA GLU A 70 -4.13 -8.21 -6.63
C GLU A 70 -4.55 -9.60 -7.09
N LYS A 71 -5.75 -9.72 -7.65
CA LYS A 71 -6.26 -10.97 -8.20
C LYS A 71 -6.03 -10.98 -9.70
N GLU A 72 -5.16 -11.87 -10.15
CA GLU A 72 -4.94 -12.15 -11.57
C GLU A 72 -5.82 -13.33 -11.98
N GLN A 73 -6.60 -13.16 -13.05
CA GLN A 73 -7.38 -14.23 -13.65
C GLN A 73 -6.92 -14.44 -15.08
N GLU A 74 -6.61 -15.68 -15.41
CA GLU A 74 -6.15 -16.10 -16.73
C GLU A 74 -7.14 -17.15 -17.26
N ILE A 75 -7.68 -16.93 -18.46
CA ILE A 75 -8.47 -17.96 -19.16
C ILE A 75 -7.47 -18.95 -19.76
N ILE A 76 -7.46 -20.16 -19.22
CA ILE A 76 -6.54 -21.23 -19.64
C ILE A 76 -7.19 -22.22 -20.61
N GLY A 77 -8.47 -22.03 -20.90
CA GLY A 77 -9.20 -22.83 -21.87
C GLY A 77 -10.68 -22.53 -21.84
N MET A 78 -11.39 -23.11 -22.80
CA MET A 78 -12.84 -23.07 -22.87
C MET A 78 -13.37 -24.47 -23.19
N THR A 79 -14.51 -24.81 -22.61
CA THR A 79 -15.31 -25.96 -23.03
C THR A 79 -16.59 -25.43 -23.68
N TYR A 80 -16.94 -25.96 -24.84
CA TYR A 80 -18.19 -25.66 -25.54
C TYR A 80 -19.14 -26.86 -25.50
N ASP A 81 -20.41 -26.59 -25.20
CA ASP A 81 -21.51 -27.55 -25.22
C ASP A 81 -22.79 -26.86 -25.73
N ALA A 82 -23.20 -27.21 -26.95
CA ALA A 82 -24.36 -26.62 -27.63
C ALA A 82 -25.70 -26.91 -26.93
N TYR A 83 -25.76 -27.91 -26.04
CA TYR A 83 -26.98 -28.32 -25.36
C TYR A 83 -27.11 -27.71 -23.95
N ARG A 84 -26.16 -26.86 -23.54
CA ARG A 84 -26.12 -26.21 -22.23
C ARG A 84 -26.24 -24.68 -22.33
N THR A 85 -26.79 -24.02 -21.30
CA THR A 85 -26.80 -22.55 -21.17
C THR A 85 -26.12 -22.12 -19.86
N PRO A 86 -25.06 -21.27 -19.89
CA PRO A 86 -24.35 -20.83 -21.08
C PRO A 86 -23.63 -22.00 -21.75
N SER A 87 -23.59 -21.97 -23.09
CA SER A 87 -22.97 -23.01 -23.92
C SER A 87 -21.44 -23.02 -23.85
N THR A 88 -20.84 -22.00 -23.24
CA THR A 88 -19.39 -21.84 -23.13
C THR A 88 -19.00 -21.71 -21.66
N ILE A 89 -18.07 -22.55 -21.22
CA ILE A 89 -17.52 -22.54 -19.87
C ILE A 89 -16.03 -22.25 -19.96
N HIS A 90 -15.61 -21.10 -19.41
CA HIS A 90 -14.19 -20.76 -19.32
C HIS A 90 -13.53 -21.52 -18.17
N ARG A 91 -12.40 -22.15 -18.45
CA ARG A 91 -11.48 -22.66 -17.42
C ARG A 91 -10.61 -21.49 -16.99
N ILE A 92 -10.79 -21.05 -15.74
CA ILE A 92 -10.10 -19.88 -15.20
C ILE A 92 -9.04 -20.34 -14.21
N LYS A 93 -7.80 -19.89 -14.42
CA LYS A 93 -6.72 -19.99 -13.45
C LYS A 93 -6.65 -18.69 -12.67
N VAL A 94 -6.70 -18.80 -11.35
CA VAL A 94 -6.58 -17.66 -10.44
C VAL A 94 -5.19 -17.65 -9.83
N ARG A 95 -4.53 -16.50 -9.88
CA ARG A 95 -3.30 -16.22 -9.13
C ARG A 95 -3.51 -14.94 -8.31
N TRP A 96 -2.77 -14.85 -7.22
CA TRP A 96 -2.75 -13.67 -6.36
C TRP A 96 -1.35 -13.06 -6.44
N ASN A 97 -1.26 -11.79 -6.82
CA ASN A 97 -0.01 -11.07 -6.96
C ASN A 97 0.14 -10.07 -5.81
N VAL A 98 1.33 -10.01 -5.21
CA VAL A 98 1.71 -9.00 -4.22
C VAL A 98 3.12 -8.56 -4.54
N ASP A 99 3.27 -7.34 -5.04
CA ASP A 99 4.58 -6.73 -5.33
C ASP A 99 5.50 -7.61 -6.21
N GLY A 100 4.93 -8.24 -7.23
CA GLY A 100 5.65 -9.14 -8.14
C GLY A 100 5.73 -10.59 -7.67
N ALA A 101 5.46 -10.88 -6.39
CA ALA A 101 5.36 -12.24 -5.87
C ALA A 101 4.00 -12.86 -6.22
N ARG A 102 4.02 -14.08 -6.79
CA ARG A 102 2.81 -14.78 -7.25
C ARG A 102 2.47 -15.96 -6.36
N PHE A 103 1.22 -15.99 -5.90
CA PHE A 103 0.67 -17.01 -5.01
C PHE A 103 -0.53 -17.73 -5.65
N ARG A 104 -0.66 -19.03 -5.37
CA ARG A 104 -1.84 -19.81 -5.77
C ARG A 104 -3.01 -19.63 -4.79
N ILE A 105 -2.70 -19.34 -3.52
CA ILE A 105 -3.66 -19.31 -2.41
C ILE A 105 -3.77 -17.87 -1.89
N LYS A 106 -5.00 -17.37 -1.76
CA LYS A 106 -5.29 -16.01 -1.26
C LYS A 106 -4.69 -15.76 0.13
N LYS A 107 -4.84 -16.73 1.04
CA LYS A 107 -4.34 -16.65 2.42
C LYS A 107 -2.84 -16.35 2.47
N LYS A 108 -2.02 -17.06 1.69
CA LYS A 108 -0.56 -16.85 1.64
C LYS A 108 -0.20 -15.46 1.09
N ALA A 109 -0.96 -14.98 0.10
CA ALA A 109 -0.76 -13.63 -0.44
C ALA A 109 -1.08 -12.56 0.61
N LEU A 110 -2.16 -12.74 1.39
CA LEU A 110 -2.53 -11.84 2.47
C LEU A 110 -1.48 -11.81 3.58
N GLU A 111 -1.04 -12.98 4.06
CA GLU A 111 0.03 -13.09 5.07
C GLU A 111 1.31 -12.37 4.61
N TYR A 112 1.69 -12.55 3.35
CA TYR A 112 2.85 -11.88 2.77
C TYR A 112 2.65 -10.35 2.71
N ALA A 113 1.48 -9.88 2.26
CA ALA A 113 1.17 -8.46 2.19
C ALA A 113 1.16 -7.80 3.58
N GLU A 114 0.58 -8.46 4.58
CA GLU A 114 0.57 -8.01 5.98
C GLU A 114 2.00 -7.90 6.53
N GLU A 115 2.88 -8.86 6.23
CA GLU A 115 4.27 -8.82 6.68
C GLU A 115 5.04 -7.63 6.05
N GLN A 116 4.88 -7.41 4.74
CA GLN A 116 5.51 -6.27 4.06
C GLN A 116 4.98 -4.94 4.59
N ASN A 117 3.66 -4.83 4.74
CA ASN A 117 3.02 -3.62 5.27
C ASN A 117 3.42 -3.36 6.73
N ARG A 118 3.59 -4.41 7.54
CA ARG A 118 4.12 -4.29 8.91
C ARG A 118 5.56 -3.76 8.91
N LYS A 119 6.43 -4.22 8.01
CA LYS A 119 7.80 -3.69 7.88
C LYS A 119 7.79 -2.21 7.50
N THR A 120 6.90 -1.81 6.58
CA THR A 120 6.69 -0.40 6.22
C THR A 120 6.16 0.42 7.41
N ALA A 121 5.22 -0.11 8.18
CA ALA A 121 4.70 0.55 9.38
C ALA A 121 5.79 0.84 10.40
N LEU A 122 6.68 -0.14 10.65
CA LEU A 122 7.82 0.02 11.56
C LEU A 122 8.79 1.14 11.10
N LYS A 123 8.98 1.31 9.79
CA LYS A 123 9.79 2.42 9.25
C LYS A 123 9.14 3.77 9.52
N ILE A 124 7.83 3.89 9.33
CA ILE A 124 7.08 5.13 9.60
C ILE A 124 7.11 5.45 11.10
N GLU A 125 6.97 4.43 11.96
CA GLU A 125 6.96 4.59 13.42
C GLU A 125 8.23 5.22 13.98
N GLN A 126 9.39 5.01 13.34
CA GLN A 126 10.66 5.63 13.74
C GLN A 126 10.63 7.16 13.69
N PHE A 127 9.72 7.73 12.90
CA PHE A 127 9.57 9.18 12.73
C PHE A 127 8.46 9.79 13.59
N ILE A 128 7.74 8.96 14.36
CA ILE A 128 6.68 9.42 15.28
C ILE A 128 7.30 9.86 16.60
N ASP A 129 7.05 11.10 16.99
CA ASP A 129 7.51 11.65 18.26
C ASP A 129 6.70 11.05 19.43
N ARG A 130 7.33 10.15 20.19
CA ARG A 130 6.74 9.49 21.36
C ARG A 130 7.09 10.17 22.69
N LYS A 131 7.76 11.34 22.68
CA LYS A 131 8.34 11.96 23.90
C LYS A 131 7.36 12.54 24.93
N ASN A 132 6.04 12.35 24.82
CA ASN A 132 5.07 12.79 25.82
C ASN A 132 4.42 11.62 26.57
N LEU A 133 5.25 10.74 27.13
CA LEU A 133 4.88 9.85 28.24
C LEU A 133 5.76 10.25 29.43
N ILE A 134 5.39 11.36 30.07
CA ILE A 134 5.77 11.69 31.45
C ILE A 134 4.48 11.65 32.25
#